data_AF-A0A5N9GS67-F1
#
_entry.id   AF-A0A5N9GS67-F1
#
_cell.length_a   1.000
_cell.length_b   1.000
_cell.length_c   1.000
_cell.angle_alpha   90.00
_cell.angle_beta   90.00
_cell.angle_gamma   90.00
#
_symmetry.space_group_name_H-M   'P 1'
#
loop_
_entity.id
_entity.type
_entity.pdbx_description
1 polymer ?
#
loop_
_entity_poly.entity_id
_entity_poly.type
_entity_poly.pdbx_seq_one_letter_code
_entity_poly.pdbx_strand_id
1 'polypeptide(L)'
;MSEPREGIDFFPLTVDLEERHYAIGQIPGSFFRREGRPTTHAILTDRLIDRPIRPLFPKGFKNEVQVIVTTLSSDGETPFDIIALNGVSTALSISNIPFNGPLGATRMGYIDGDFVVNPTYEQIQNSDLDIVVAGSRDGVSMMEAGASIVDEDIVYEAIQIAQNVNLEVISLQEDFIEEAGQEKSDFIPRGHDPAAVEKARDILGDKIYEAMRDSSDQDDMRVRLNSLEDDLAESLAPEFESAVSAGA
;
A
#
# COMPACT_ATOMS: atom_id res chain seq x y z
N MET A 1 2.90 12.25 -17.88
CA MET A 1 1.88 11.93 -16.86
C MET A 1 0.64 12.77 -17.11
N SER A 2 -0.54 12.27 -16.76
CA SER A 2 -1.75 13.10 -16.68
C SER A 2 -1.63 14.08 -15.51
N GLU A 3 -2.15 15.29 -15.66
CA GLU A 3 -2.25 16.23 -14.55
C GLU A 3 -3.30 15.76 -13.52
N PRO A 4 -3.17 16.13 -12.24
CA PRO A 4 -4.18 15.83 -11.24
C PRO A 4 -5.52 16.45 -11.65
N ARG A 5 -6.61 15.76 -11.34
CA ARG A 5 -7.94 16.34 -11.50
C ARG A 5 -8.05 17.59 -10.62
N GLU A 6 -8.62 18.67 -11.16
CA GLU A 6 -8.81 19.89 -10.38
C GLU A 6 -9.64 19.62 -9.12
N GLY A 7 -9.20 20.19 -7.99
CA GLY A 7 -9.92 20.11 -6.72
C GLY A 7 -9.72 18.81 -5.91
N ILE A 8 -8.86 17.87 -6.34
CA ILE A 8 -8.56 16.69 -5.52
C ILE A 8 -7.55 16.99 -4.41
N ASP A 9 -7.87 16.53 -3.21
CA ASP A 9 -7.08 16.65 -2.00
C ASP A 9 -6.43 15.32 -1.57
N PHE A 10 -6.77 14.21 -2.23
CA PHE A 10 -6.27 12.87 -1.94
C PHE A 10 -5.52 12.26 -3.14
N PHE A 11 -4.75 11.20 -2.87
CA PHE A 11 -4.06 10.39 -3.88
C PHE A 11 -4.98 9.27 -4.42
N PRO A 12 -5.42 9.33 -5.70
CA PRO A 12 -6.27 8.31 -6.28
C PRO A 12 -5.43 7.13 -6.79
N LEU A 13 -5.28 6.13 -5.94
CA LEU A 13 -4.70 4.83 -6.29
C LEU A 13 -5.80 3.77 -6.27
N THR A 14 -5.91 3.02 -7.37
CA THR A 14 -6.79 1.86 -7.51
C THR A 14 -5.97 0.64 -7.92
N VAL A 15 -6.22 -0.49 -7.28
CA VAL A 15 -5.67 -1.80 -7.62
C VAL A 15 -6.82 -2.72 -7.96
N ASP A 16 -6.79 -3.31 -9.15
CA ASP A 16 -7.82 -4.24 -9.65
C ASP A 16 -7.17 -5.55 -10.09
N LEU A 17 -7.52 -6.65 -9.42
CA LEU A 17 -7.12 -7.99 -9.78
C LEU A 17 -8.26 -8.73 -10.49
N GLU A 18 -7.96 -9.21 -11.69
CA GLU A 18 -8.88 -9.96 -12.53
C GLU A 18 -8.45 -11.43 -12.62
N GLU A 19 -9.21 -12.28 -11.94
CA GLU A 19 -9.11 -13.73 -12.05
C GLU A 19 -9.79 -14.21 -13.34
N ARG A 20 -9.02 -14.74 -14.27
CA ARG A 20 -9.53 -15.24 -15.56
C ARG A 20 -9.64 -16.76 -15.53
N HIS A 21 -10.82 -17.30 -15.84
CA HIS A 21 -11.03 -18.76 -15.78
C HIS A 21 -10.17 -19.52 -16.79
N TYR A 22 -9.80 -18.87 -17.90
CA TYR A 22 -8.89 -19.46 -18.87
C TYR A 22 -7.49 -19.69 -18.30
N ALA A 23 -7.10 -19.01 -17.20
CA ALA A 23 -5.80 -19.22 -16.57
C ALA A 23 -5.62 -20.66 -16.07
N ILE A 24 -6.72 -21.33 -15.74
CA ILE A 24 -6.79 -22.75 -15.36
C ILE A 24 -7.42 -23.63 -16.45
N GLY A 25 -7.53 -23.13 -17.68
CA GLY A 25 -8.10 -23.85 -18.81
C GLY A 25 -9.62 -24.11 -18.71
N GLN A 26 -10.35 -23.29 -17.96
CA GLN A 26 -11.79 -23.45 -17.76
C GLN A 26 -12.61 -22.34 -18.43
N ILE A 27 -13.85 -22.67 -18.79
CA ILE A 27 -14.86 -21.70 -19.26
C ILE A 27 -15.68 -21.25 -18.04
N PRO A 28 -15.95 -19.94 -17.85
CA PRO A 28 -16.74 -19.46 -16.72
C PRO A 28 -18.08 -20.18 -16.56
N GLY A 29 -18.41 -20.54 -15.33
CA GLY A 29 -19.66 -21.22 -14.97
C GLY A 29 -20.90 -20.33 -14.96
N SER A 30 -20.73 -19.01 -15.15
CA SER A 30 -21.83 -18.03 -15.13
C SER A 30 -22.80 -18.23 -16.30
N PHE A 31 -24.06 -17.75 -16.15
CA PHE A 31 -25.07 -17.80 -17.22
C PHE A 31 -24.58 -17.19 -18.53
N PHE A 32 -23.82 -16.09 -18.45
CA PHE A 32 -23.28 -15.39 -19.60
C PHE A 32 -21.94 -15.96 -20.12
N ARG A 33 -21.38 -16.99 -19.48
CA ARG A 33 -20.06 -17.57 -19.80
C ARG A 33 -18.94 -16.52 -19.84
N ARG A 34 -19.01 -15.55 -18.93
CA ARG A 34 -18.04 -14.46 -18.77
C ARG A 34 -17.67 -14.28 -17.30
N GLU A 35 -16.47 -13.80 -17.06
CA GLU A 35 -16.06 -13.29 -15.75
C GLU A 35 -17.00 -12.15 -15.32
N GLY A 36 -17.36 -12.17 -14.04
CA GLY A 36 -18.27 -11.22 -13.43
C GLY A 36 -17.53 -10.16 -12.63
N ARG A 37 -18.15 -9.77 -11.51
CA ARG A 37 -17.47 -8.93 -10.51
C ARG A 37 -16.33 -9.70 -9.84
N PRO A 38 -15.31 -8.99 -9.31
CA PRO A 38 -14.24 -9.61 -8.54
C PRO A 38 -14.78 -10.50 -7.40
N THR A 39 -14.09 -11.62 -7.17
CA THR A 39 -14.37 -12.52 -6.04
C THR A 39 -13.88 -11.89 -4.73
N THR A 40 -14.31 -12.44 -3.58
CA THR A 40 -13.77 -12.01 -2.28
C THR A 40 -12.25 -12.20 -2.23
N HIS A 41 -11.74 -13.30 -2.80
CA HIS A 41 -10.31 -13.58 -2.87
C HIS A 41 -9.56 -12.52 -3.69
N ALA A 42 -10.09 -12.15 -4.87
CA ALA A 42 -9.53 -11.08 -5.68
C ALA A 42 -9.49 -9.74 -4.91
N ILE A 43 -10.60 -9.36 -4.26
CA ILE A 43 -10.68 -8.11 -3.48
C ILE A 43 -9.69 -8.10 -2.29
N LEU A 44 -9.51 -9.25 -1.61
CA LEU A 44 -8.52 -9.36 -0.54
C LEU A 44 -7.09 -9.23 -1.10
N THR A 45 -6.83 -9.78 -2.28
CA THR A 45 -5.54 -9.65 -2.97
C THR A 45 -5.29 -8.22 -3.43
N ASP A 46 -6.32 -7.50 -3.91
CA ASP A 46 -6.23 -6.07 -4.22
C ASP A 46 -5.74 -5.28 -3.01
N ARG A 47 -6.30 -5.56 -1.83
CA ARG A 47 -5.89 -4.92 -0.58
C ARG A 47 -4.51 -5.35 -0.13
N LEU A 48 -4.14 -6.62 -0.32
CA LEU A 48 -2.81 -7.13 -0.02
C LEU A 48 -1.74 -6.40 -0.86
N ILE A 49 -2.07 -6.04 -2.10
CA ILE A 49 -1.19 -5.29 -2.99
C ILE A 49 -1.18 -3.79 -2.67
N ASP A 50 -2.36 -3.20 -2.47
CA ASP A 50 -2.53 -1.74 -2.25
C ASP A 50 -1.80 -1.27 -0.99
N ARG A 51 -1.97 -1.99 0.13
CA ARG A 51 -1.43 -1.61 1.45
C ARG A 51 0.08 -1.33 1.45
N PRO A 52 0.96 -2.20 0.92
CA PRO A 52 2.40 -1.97 0.92
C PRO A 52 2.87 -0.95 -0.13
N ILE A 53 2.18 -0.80 -1.28
CA ILE A 53 2.62 0.14 -2.33
C ILE A 53 2.17 1.59 -2.04
N ARG A 54 1.00 1.78 -1.43
CA ARG A 54 0.40 3.11 -1.22
C ARG A 54 1.30 4.09 -0.45
N PRO A 55 2.01 3.70 0.62
CA PRO A 55 2.91 4.60 1.35
C PRO A 55 4.19 4.96 0.59
N LEU A 56 4.52 4.24 -0.49
CA LEU A 56 5.75 4.45 -1.26
C LEU A 56 5.60 5.54 -2.34
N PHE A 57 4.39 6.04 -2.57
CA PHE A 57 4.20 7.21 -3.41
C PHE A 57 4.61 8.48 -2.64
N PRO A 58 5.28 9.45 -3.30
CA PRO A 58 5.70 10.68 -2.65
C PRO A 58 4.52 11.42 -2.00
N LYS A 59 4.75 12.01 -0.82
CA LYS A 59 3.72 12.78 -0.12
C LYS A 59 3.21 13.92 -0.99
N GLY A 60 1.88 14.02 -1.10
CA GLY A 60 1.22 15.05 -1.91
C GLY A 60 1.12 14.71 -3.40
N PHE A 61 1.60 13.53 -3.83
CA PHE A 61 1.39 13.04 -5.19
C PHE A 61 -0.10 12.77 -5.42
N LYS A 62 -0.69 13.39 -6.43
CA LYS A 62 -2.14 13.34 -6.69
C LYS A 62 -2.52 12.83 -8.07
N ASN A 63 -1.54 12.46 -8.89
CA ASN A 63 -1.82 11.84 -10.18
C ASN A 63 -2.49 10.48 -9.96
N GLU A 64 -3.51 10.23 -10.77
CA GLU A 64 -4.24 8.97 -10.72
C GLU A 64 -3.35 7.83 -11.18
N VAL A 65 -3.27 6.79 -10.36
CA VAL A 65 -2.53 5.57 -10.65
C VAL A 65 -3.51 4.41 -10.58
N GLN A 66 -3.58 3.64 -11.67
CA GLN A 66 -4.33 2.39 -11.70
C GLN A 66 -3.37 1.23 -11.94
N VAL A 67 -3.44 0.24 -11.06
CA VAL A 67 -2.75 -1.04 -11.17
C VAL A 67 -3.77 -2.09 -11.55
N ILE A 68 -3.55 -2.77 -12.67
CA ILE A 68 -4.40 -3.87 -13.13
C ILE A 68 -3.57 -5.14 -13.16
N VAL A 69 -3.98 -6.14 -12.39
CA VAL A 69 -3.35 -7.46 -12.37
C VAL A 69 -4.30 -8.44 -13.05
N THR A 70 -3.88 -9.02 -14.16
CA THR A 70 -4.68 -10.04 -14.84
C THR A 70 -3.98 -11.39 -14.75
N THR A 71 -4.63 -12.38 -14.15
CA THR A 71 -4.08 -13.74 -14.09
C THR A 71 -4.19 -14.39 -15.47
N LEU A 72 -3.07 -14.67 -16.14
CA LEU A 72 -3.08 -15.25 -17.49
C LEU A 72 -2.96 -16.78 -17.50
N SER A 73 -2.27 -17.34 -16.50
CA SER A 73 -2.05 -18.77 -16.34
C SER A 73 -1.82 -19.08 -14.87
N SER A 74 -2.24 -20.26 -14.43
CA SER A 74 -1.99 -20.79 -13.09
C SER A 74 -1.68 -22.28 -13.18
N ASP A 75 -0.76 -22.72 -12.34
CA ASP A 75 -0.43 -24.14 -12.13
C ASP A 75 -1.50 -24.86 -11.27
N GLY A 76 -2.37 -24.11 -10.58
CA GLY A 76 -3.36 -24.64 -9.65
C GLY A 76 -2.79 -25.07 -8.29
N GLU A 77 -1.50 -24.88 -8.06
CA GLU A 77 -0.79 -25.34 -6.85
C GLU A 77 -0.26 -24.17 -6.04
N THR A 78 0.25 -23.14 -6.71
CA THR A 78 0.93 -22.00 -6.09
C THR A 78 -0.02 -20.81 -5.93
N PRO A 79 -0.15 -20.23 -4.73
CA PRO A 79 -0.85 -18.96 -4.53
C PRO A 79 -0.26 -17.84 -5.40
N PHE A 80 -1.11 -17.19 -6.19
CA PHE A 80 -0.65 -16.18 -7.15
C PHE A 80 -0.51 -14.77 -6.53
N ASP A 81 -0.99 -14.55 -5.32
CA ASP A 81 -1.02 -13.25 -4.64
C ASP A 81 0.39 -12.67 -4.41
N ILE A 82 1.35 -13.51 -4.01
CA ILE A 82 2.76 -13.11 -3.86
C ILE A 82 3.39 -12.75 -5.20
N ILE A 83 3.09 -13.52 -6.25
CA ILE A 83 3.57 -13.26 -7.61
C ILE A 83 2.99 -11.94 -8.12
N ALA A 84 1.69 -11.70 -7.88
CA ALA A 84 1.01 -10.48 -8.25
C ALA A 84 1.64 -9.25 -7.57
N LEU A 85 1.87 -9.31 -6.26
CA LEU A 85 2.48 -8.19 -5.52
C LEU A 85 3.90 -7.90 -5.99
N ASN A 86 4.75 -8.93 -6.12
CA ASN A 86 6.11 -8.75 -6.65
C ASN A 86 6.08 -8.20 -8.09
N GLY A 87 5.18 -8.70 -8.93
CA GLY A 87 4.99 -8.19 -10.30
C GLY A 87 4.56 -6.72 -10.36
N VAL A 88 3.64 -6.30 -9.47
CA VAL A 88 3.22 -4.89 -9.34
C VAL A 88 4.38 -4.02 -8.87
N SER A 89 5.15 -4.47 -7.89
CA SER A 89 6.36 -3.76 -7.44
C SER A 89 7.33 -3.54 -8.60
N THR A 90 7.62 -4.59 -9.37
CA THR A 90 8.50 -4.49 -10.55
C THR A 90 7.92 -3.52 -11.57
N ALA A 91 6.63 -3.63 -11.90
CA ALA A 91 5.96 -2.80 -12.90
C ALA A 91 6.01 -1.30 -12.54
N LEU A 92 5.71 -0.96 -11.28
CA LEU A 92 5.83 0.41 -10.78
C LEU A 92 7.29 0.89 -10.81
N SER A 93 8.23 0.01 -10.46
CA SER A 93 9.64 0.35 -10.39
C SER A 93 10.28 0.57 -11.76
N ILE A 94 9.85 -0.14 -12.81
CA ILE A 94 10.32 0.11 -14.19
C ILE A 94 9.53 1.22 -14.92
N SER A 95 8.39 1.64 -14.38
CA SER A 95 7.60 2.75 -14.95
C SER A 95 8.25 4.12 -14.72
N ASN A 96 7.74 5.15 -15.38
CA ASN A 96 8.11 6.54 -15.11
C ASN A 96 7.36 7.19 -13.92
N ILE A 97 6.56 6.44 -13.17
CA ILE A 97 5.78 6.95 -12.04
C ILE A 97 6.69 7.14 -10.82
N PRO A 98 6.63 8.29 -10.12
CA PRO A 98 7.33 8.50 -8.85
C PRO A 98 6.91 7.45 -7.81
N PHE A 99 7.85 6.59 -7.44
CA PHE A 99 7.60 5.46 -6.55
C PHE A 99 8.88 5.10 -5.80
N ASN A 100 8.83 5.11 -4.48
CA ASN A 100 9.96 4.84 -3.58
C ASN A 100 10.08 3.34 -3.25
N GLY A 101 9.93 2.48 -4.25
CA GLY A 101 10.20 1.05 -4.15
C GLY A 101 11.61 0.70 -4.65
N PRO A 102 11.85 -0.56 -5.05
CA PRO A 102 10.91 -1.68 -5.05
C PRO A 102 10.63 -2.22 -3.64
N LEU A 103 9.59 -3.05 -3.53
CA LEU A 103 9.33 -3.91 -2.39
C LEU A 103 9.36 -5.37 -2.80
N GLY A 104 9.71 -6.26 -1.87
CA GLY A 104 9.55 -7.70 -2.00
C GLY A 104 8.39 -8.18 -1.13
N ALA A 105 7.75 -9.27 -1.54
CA ALA A 105 6.75 -9.97 -0.75
C ALA A 105 7.02 -11.48 -0.76
N THR A 106 6.80 -12.11 0.39
CA THR A 106 7.00 -13.53 0.62
C THR A 106 5.91 -14.05 1.57
N ARG A 107 5.37 -15.24 1.29
CA ARG A 107 4.53 -15.98 2.23
C ARG A 107 5.39 -16.98 2.98
N MET A 108 5.18 -17.11 4.29
CA MET A 108 5.80 -18.14 5.12
C MET A 108 4.73 -19.07 5.68
N GLY A 109 5.02 -20.36 5.58
CA GLY A 109 4.35 -21.45 6.29
C GLY A 109 5.17 -21.92 7.49
N TYR A 110 4.52 -22.46 8.51
CA TYR A 110 5.14 -23.30 9.54
C TYR A 110 4.46 -24.68 9.56
N ILE A 111 5.17 -25.74 9.18
CA ILE A 111 4.61 -27.08 8.94
C ILE A 111 5.50 -28.09 9.63
N ASP A 112 4.92 -28.94 10.48
CA ASP A 112 5.63 -30.01 11.21
C ASP A 112 6.89 -29.54 11.98
N GLY A 113 6.91 -28.27 12.41
CA GLY A 113 8.03 -27.67 13.15
C GLY A 113 9.07 -26.97 12.27
N ASP A 114 8.87 -26.88 10.96
CA ASP A 114 9.80 -26.26 10.01
C ASP A 114 9.16 -25.10 9.24
N PHE A 115 9.96 -24.08 8.91
CA PHE A 115 9.54 -22.96 8.06
C PHE A 115 9.57 -23.34 6.57
N VAL A 116 8.51 -22.98 5.85
CA VAL A 116 8.40 -23.18 4.41
C VAL A 116 8.19 -21.83 3.73
N VAL A 117 9.08 -21.49 2.78
CA VAL A 117 8.99 -20.28 1.98
C VAL A 117 8.03 -20.51 0.80
N ASN A 118 7.09 -19.60 0.60
CA ASN A 118 6.07 -19.62 -0.45
C ASN A 118 5.38 -21.00 -0.60
N PRO A 119 4.74 -21.50 0.48
CA PRO A 119 4.08 -22.80 0.47
C PRO A 119 2.94 -22.87 -0.56
N THR A 120 2.68 -24.07 -1.08
CA THR A 120 1.54 -24.37 -1.96
C THR A 120 0.20 -24.28 -1.22
N TYR A 121 -0.91 -24.26 -1.95
CA TYR A 121 -2.26 -24.31 -1.34
C TYR A 121 -2.46 -25.51 -0.40
N GLU A 122 -1.91 -26.68 -0.74
CA GLU A 122 -1.99 -27.89 0.09
C GLU A 122 -1.13 -27.75 1.36
N GLN A 123 0.06 -27.17 1.24
CA GLN A 123 0.96 -26.95 2.37
C GLN A 123 0.35 -25.94 3.37
N ILE A 124 -0.25 -24.86 2.88
CA ILE A 124 -0.92 -23.85 3.72
C ILE A 124 -2.04 -24.47 4.57
N GLN A 125 -2.82 -25.41 4.01
CA GLN A 125 -3.91 -26.07 4.75
C GLN A 125 -3.43 -26.88 5.95
N ASN A 126 -2.19 -27.38 5.91
CA ASN A 126 -1.57 -28.16 6.98
C ASN A 126 -0.61 -27.31 7.83
N SER A 127 -0.62 -25.99 7.67
CA SER A 127 0.31 -25.10 8.33
C SER A 127 -0.28 -24.48 9.59
N ASP A 128 0.55 -24.39 10.63
CA ASP A 128 0.20 -23.71 11.88
C ASP A 128 0.37 -22.18 11.77
N LEU A 129 1.03 -21.68 10.72
CA LEU A 129 1.23 -20.26 10.45
C LEU A 129 1.14 -20.00 8.94
N ASP A 130 0.28 -19.07 8.52
CA ASP A 130 0.28 -18.48 7.18
C ASP A 130 0.48 -16.98 7.34
N ILE A 131 1.68 -16.49 7.05
CA ILE A 131 2.02 -15.07 7.13
C ILE A 131 2.59 -14.57 5.82
N VAL A 132 2.00 -13.49 5.30
CA VAL A 132 2.54 -12.73 4.17
C VAL A 132 3.28 -11.53 4.73
N VAL A 133 4.53 -11.33 4.30
CA VAL A 133 5.38 -10.22 4.70
C VAL A 133 5.86 -9.48 3.47
N ALA A 134 5.57 -8.18 3.41
CA ALA A 134 6.06 -7.28 2.39
C ALA A 134 6.96 -6.19 2.99
N GLY A 135 8.06 -5.88 2.32
CA GLY A 135 9.04 -4.91 2.81
C GLY A 135 9.95 -4.38 1.72
N SER A 136 10.63 -3.27 2.01
CA SER A 136 11.70 -2.69 1.19
C SER A 136 13.06 -2.95 1.86
N ARG A 137 14.14 -2.37 1.32
CA ARG A 137 15.46 -2.40 1.97
C ARG A 137 15.48 -1.70 3.33
N ASP A 138 14.56 -0.77 3.57
CA ASP A 138 14.46 -0.03 4.83
C ASP A 138 13.73 -0.82 5.93
N GLY A 139 13.03 -1.89 5.55
CA GLY A 139 12.35 -2.80 6.47
C GLY A 139 10.99 -3.27 6.00
N VAL A 140 10.31 -3.98 6.89
CA VAL A 140 8.95 -4.51 6.67
C VAL A 140 7.94 -3.37 6.71
N SER A 141 7.10 -3.27 5.68
CA SER A 141 6.06 -2.24 5.56
C SER A 141 4.66 -2.79 5.82
N MET A 142 4.42 -4.08 5.54
CA MET A 142 3.13 -4.72 5.70
C MET A 142 3.29 -6.20 6.06
N MET A 143 2.41 -6.67 6.93
CA MET A 143 2.21 -8.10 7.17
C MET A 143 0.72 -8.41 7.33
N GLU A 144 0.33 -9.61 6.93
CA GLU A 144 -0.99 -10.19 7.14
C GLU A 144 -0.79 -11.65 7.54
N ALA A 145 -1.39 -12.08 8.66
CA ALA A 145 -1.12 -13.40 9.24
C ALA A 145 -2.40 -14.09 9.73
N GLY A 146 -2.44 -15.41 9.55
CA GLY A 146 -3.31 -16.34 10.27
C GLY A 146 -2.46 -17.42 10.94
N ALA A 147 -2.81 -17.83 12.15
CA ALA A 147 -2.04 -18.84 12.88
C ALA A 147 -2.89 -19.68 13.84
N SER A 148 -2.46 -20.91 14.08
CA SER A 148 -3.08 -21.90 14.96
C SER A 148 -2.40 -21.94 16.33
N ILE A 149 -2.40 -20.80 17.04
CA ILE A 149 -1.74 -20.64 18.36
C ILE A 149 -0.26 -21.06 18.30
N VAL A 150 0.56 -20.17 17.76
CA VAL A 150 2.02 -20.32 17.70
C VAL A 150 2.68 -19.34 18.67
N ASP A 151 3.87 -19.68 19.15
CA ASP A 151 4.67 -18.80 20.02
C ASP A 151 5.11 -17.54 19.24
N GLU A 152 5.23 -16.40 19.92
CA GLU A 152 5.62 -15.14 19.29
C GLU A 152 7.00 -15.19 18.62
N ASP A 153 7.92 -15.98 19.18
CA ASP A 153 9.27 -16.18 18.63
C ASP A 153 9.21 -16.82 17.23
N ILE A 154 8.27 -17.75 16.99
CA ILE A 154 8.08 -18.40 15.68
C ILE A 154 7.61 -17.36 14.65
N VAL A 155 6.68 -16.48 15.03
CA VAL A 155 6.19 -15.41 14.14
C VAL A 155 7.32 -14.42 13.82
N TYR A 156 8.11 -14.05 14.83
CA TYR A 156 9.24 -13.15 14.64
C TYR A 156 10.30 -13.74 13.69
N GLU A 157 10.66 -15.01 13.88
CA GLU A 157 11.59 -15.72 13.02
C GLU A 157 11.06 -15.84 11.57
N ALA A 158 9.77 -16.14 11.40
CA ALA A 158 9.13 -16.15 10.08
C ALA A 158 9.26 -14.79 9.36
N ILE A 159 9.06 -13.68 10.08
CA ILE A 159 9.22 -12.33 9.53
C ILE A 159 10.67 -12.07 9.10
N GLN A 160 11.65 -12.50 9.90
CA GLN A 160 13.07 -12.34 9.57
C GLN A 160 13.45 -13.14 8.31
N ILE A 161 13.00 -14.40 8.23
CA ILE A 161 13.24 -15.25 7.06
C ILE A 161 12.59 -14.62 5.82
N ALA A 162 11.31 -14.23 5.91
CA ALA A 162 10.59 -13.61 4.82
C ALA A 162 11.27 -12.33 4.33
N GLN A 163 11.74 -11.48 5.24
CA GLN A 163 12.44 -10.24 4.88
C GLN A 163 13.76 -10.53 4.17
N ASN A 164 14.50 -11.56 4.56
CA ASN A 164 15.72 -11.97 3.84
C ASN A 164 15.40 -12.39 2.40
N VAL A 165 14.35 -13.20 2.21
CA VAL A 165 13.87 -13.59 0.86
C VAL A 165 13.40 -12.36 0.07
N ASN A 166 12.69 -11.42 0.71
CA ASN A 166 12.27 -10.18 0.07
C ASN A 166 13.47 -9.37 -0.44
N LEU A 167 14.60 -9.34 0.26
CA LEU A 167 15.81 -8.65 -0.19
C LEU A 167 16.44 -9.31 -1.44
N GLU A 168 16.34 -10.63 -1.58
CA GLU A 168 16.75 -11.34 -2.80
C GLU A 168 15.84 -10.96 -3.98
N VAL A 169 14.52 -10.96 -3.76
CA VAL A 169 13.53 -10.56 -4.76
C VAL A 169 13.72 -9.09 -5.18
N ILE A 170 13.98 -8.20 -4.23
CA ILE A 170 14.30 -6.79 -4.49
C ILE A 170 15.55 -6.65 -5.35
N SER A 171 16.59 -7.44 -5.08
CA SER A 171 17.83 -7.38 -5.86
C SER A 171 17.58 -7.77 -7.32
N LEU A 172 16.74 -8.78 -7.57
CA LEU A 172 16.31 -9.13 -8.93
C LEU A 172 15.49 -8.01 -9.59
N GLN A 173 14.62 -7.33 -8.84
CA GLN A 173 13.89 -6.18 -9.36
C GLN A 173 14.82 -5.02 -9.73
N GLU A 174 15.87 -4.78 -8.94
CA GLU A 174 16.89 -3.76 -9.24
C GLU A 174 17.61 -4.06 -10.55
N ASP A 175 17.94 -5.32 -10.84
CA ASP A 175 18.51 -5.72 -12.14
C ASP A 175 17.55 -5.37 -13.31
N PHE A 176 16.24 -5.61 -13.16
CA PHE A 176 15.24 -5.22 -14.17
C PHE A 176 15.12 -3.69 -14.32
N ILE A 177 15.24 -2.94 -13.22
CA ILE A 177 15.20 -1.48 -13.24
C ILE A 177 16.43 -0.94 -13.97
N GLU A 178 17.61 -1.51 -13.76
CA GLU A 178 18.83 -1.11 -14.48
C GLU A 178 18.72 -1.38 -15.99
N GLU A 179 18.17 -2.52 -16.39
CA GLU A 179 18.09 -2.91 -17.79
C GLU A 179 16.93 -2.25 -18.56
N ALA A 180 15.77 -2.10 -17.92
CA ALA A 180 14.52 -1.72 -18.60
C ALA A 180 13.76 -0.57 -17.92
N GLY A 181 14.28 0.00 -16.84
CA GLY A 181 13.64 1.08 -16.11
C GLY A 181 13.55 2.38 -16.89
N GLN A 182 12.37 3.00 -16.87
CA GLN A 182 12.17 4.35 -17.39
C GLN A 182 12.64 5.39 -16.36
N GLU A 183 13.12 6.53 -16.86
CA GLU A 183 13.43 7.68 -16.01
C GLU A 183 12.16 8.11 -15.25
N LYS A 184 12.30 8.28 -13.93
CA LYS A 184 11.19 8.73 -13.08
C LYS A 184 10.82 10.14 -13.48
N SER A 185 9.54 10.39 -13.66
CA SER A 185 9.07 11.74 -13.94
C SER A 185 9.35 12.64 -12.74
N ASP A 186 9.67 13.90 -13.01
CA ASP A 186 9.84 14.89 -11.96
C ASP A 186 8.52 15.08 -11.19
N PHE A 187 8.62 14.93 -9.88
CA PHE A 187 7.59 15.35 -8.94
C PHE A 187 8.25 16.19 -7.86
N ILE A 188 7.82 17.44 -7.75
CA ILE A 188 8.28 18.36 -6.71
C ILE A 188 7.14 18.47 -5.70
N PRO A 189 7.26 17.86 -4.51
CA PRO A 189 6.26 18.00 -3.46
C PRO A 189 6.09 19.48 -3.15
N ARG A 190 4.87 20.00 -3.33
CA ARG A 190 4.56 21.37 -2.91
C ARG A 190 4.10 21.34 -1.46
N GLY A 191 4.90 21.91 -0.58
CA GLY A 191 4.55 22.13 0.82
C GLY A 191 3.73 23.40 1.00
N HIS A 192 3.20 23.59 2.21
CA HIS A 192 2.61 24.85 2.63
C HIS A 192 3.68 25.95 2.74
N ASP A 193 3.28 27.21 2.61
CA ASP A 193 4.15 28.35 2.86
C ASP A 193 4.76 28.24 4.27
N PRO A 194 6.10 28.20 4.42
CA PRO A 194 6.76 28.11 5.72
C PRO A 194 6.32 29.20 6.70
N ALA A 195 6.06 30.42 6.23
CA ALA A 195 5.61 31.51 7.08
C ALA A 195 4.17 31.29 7.59
N ALA A 196 3.30 30.72 6.75
CA ALA A 196 1.96 30.32 7.17
C ALA A 196 2.01 29.20 8.22
N VAL A 197 2.91 28.22 8.04
CA VAL A 197 3.11 27.11 8.99
C VAL A 197 3.64 27.63 10.33
N GLU A 198 4.58 28.58 10.32
CA GLU A 198 5.14 29.19 11.53
C GLU A 198 4.05 29.98 12.27
N LYS A 199 3.33 30.87 11.59
CA LYS A 199 2.24 31.64 12.19
C LYS A 199 1.13 30.74 12.73
N ALA A 200 0.81 29.65 12.03
CA ALA A 200 -0.17 28.68 12.51
C ALA A 200 0.27 28.02 13.82
N ARG A 201 1.56 27.67 13.95
CA ARG A 201 2.12 27.13 15.21
C ARG A 201 2.01 28.13 16.34
N ASP A 202 2.27 29.40 16.09
CA ASP A 202 2.17 30.45 17.12
C ASP A 202 0.72 30.68 17.59
N ILE A 203 -0.24 30.65 16.66
CA ILE A 203 -1.67 30.86 16.96
C ILE A 203 -2.26 29.67 17.73
N LEU A 204 -1.91 28.46 17.32
CA LEU A 204 -2.42 27.23 17.91
C LEU A 204 -1.71 26.92 19.23
N GLY A 205 -0.39 27.03 19.30
CA GLY A 205 0.40 26.73 20.50
C GLY A 205 -0.03 25.40 21.14
N ASP A 206 -0.38 25.45 22.43
CA ASP A 206 -0.83 24.30 23.21
C ASP A 206 -2.34 24.00 23.06
N LYS A 207 -3.11 24.82 22.33
CA LYS A 207 -4.58 24.68 22.24
C LYS A 207 -5.03 23.33 21.66
N ILE A 208 -4.26 22.75 20.73
CA ILE A 208 -4.55 21.41 20.21
C ILE A 208 -4.44 20.38 21.33
N TYR A 209 -3.37 20.48 22.14
CA TYR A 209 -3.17 19.56 23.26
C TYR A 209 -4.25 19.74 24.34
N GLU A 210 -4.60 20.98 24.68
CA GLU A 210 -5.69 21.28 25.62
C GLU A 210 -7.04 20.74 25.10
N ALA A 211 -7.36 20.94 23.82
CA ALA A 211 -8.57 20.42 23.20
C ALA A 211 -8.67 18.89 23.27
N MET A 212 -7.56 18.18 23.05
CA MET A 212 -7.50 16.71 23.14
C MET A 212 -7.51 16.20 24.58
N ARG A 213 -6.89 16.93 25.51
CA ARG A 213 -6.81 16.55 26.92
C ARG A 213 -8.13 16.74 27.65
N ASP A 214 -8.80 17.86 27.37
CA ASP A 214 -10.01 18.28 28.08
C ASP A 214 -11.30 17.77 27.42
N SER A 215 -11.19 17.05 26.30
CA SER A 215 -12.33 16.42 25.64
C SER A 215 -12.91 15.29 26.48
N SER A 216 -14.23 15.23 26.60
CA SER A 216 -14.91 14.13 27.30
C SER A 216 -14.91 12.82 26.51
N ASP A 217 -14.96 12.94 25.19
CA ASP A 217 -15.08 11.84 24.23
C ASP A 217 -14.61 12.30 22.84
N GLN A 218 -14.70 11.39 21.86
CA GLN A 218 -14.23 11.61 20.51
C GLN A 218 -15.05 12.68 19.75
N ASP A 219 -16.35 12.81 20.04
CA ASP A 219 -17.20 13.79 19.37
C ASP A 219 -16.91 15.20 19.89
N ASP A 220 -16.78 15.36 21.22
CA ASP A 220 -16.35 16.62 21.84
C ASP A 220 -14.96 17.04 21.35
N MET A 221 -14.00 16.10 21.29
CA MET A 221 -12.67 16.36 20.73
C MET A 221 -12.76 16.89 19.29
N ARG A 222 -13.58 16.28 18.44
CA ARG A 222 -13.74 16.69 17.05
C ARG A 222 -14.33 18.10 16.94
N VAL A 223 -15.34 18.42 17.76
CA VAL A 223 -15.94 19.76 17.79
C VAL A 223 -14.90 20.81 18.19
N ARG A 224 -14.09 20.54 19.22
CA ARG A 224 -13.03 21.45 19.67
C ARG A 224 -11.95 21.65 18.61
N LEU A 225 -11.48 20.58 17.98
CA LEU A 225 -10.47 20.66 16.93
C LEU A 225 -10.99 21.41 15.70
N ASN A 226 -12.23 21.15 15.27
CA ASN A 226 -12.85 21.88 14.16
C ASN A 226 -12.96 23.39 14.47
N SER A 227 -13.34 23.76 15.70
CA SER A 227 -13.38 25.17 16.10
C SER A 227 -12.01 25.84 16.01
N LEU A 228 -10.95 25.13 16.41
CA LEU A 228 -9.57 25.65 16.27
C LEU A 228 -9.15 25.78 14.81
N GLU A 229 -9.59 24.86 13.94
CA GLU A 229 -9.34 24.91 12.51
C GLU A 229 -10.04 26.11 11.85
N ASP A 230 -11.31 26.37 12.20
CA ASP A 230 -12.08 27.53 11.72
C ASP A 230 -11.43 28.85 12.16
N ASP A 231 -11.09 28.98 13.46
CA ASP A 231 -10.40 30.16 14.00
C ASP A 231 -9.05 30.40 13.30
N LEU A 232 -8.32 29.32 13.03
CA LEU A 232 -7.05 29.38 12.33
C LEU A 232 -7.24 29.86 10.88
N ALA A 233 -8.21 29.29 10.16
CA ALA A 233 -8.51 29.66 8.79
C ALA A 233 -8.88 31.15 8.68
N GLU A 234 -9.74 31.65 9.57
CA GLU A 234 -10.09 33.08 9.63
C GLU A 234 -8.88 33.97 9.93
N SER A 235 -7.99 33.54 10.82
CA SER A 235 -6.81 34.32 11.21
C SER A 235 -5.71 34.40 10.15
N LEU A 236 -5.62 33.38 9.28
CA LEU A 236 -4.60 33.29 8.23
C LEU A 236 -5.08 33.83 6.89
N ALA A 237 -6.39 33.77 6.60
CA ALA A 237 -6.98 34.22 5.33
C ALA A 237 -6.60 35.65 4.88
N PRO A 238 -6.39 36.65 5.78
CA PRO A 238 -5.99 37.99 5.35
C PRO A 238 -4.56 38.08 4.80
N GLU A 239 -3.68 37.14 5.19
CA GLU A 239 -2.25 37.19 4.89
C GLU A 239 -1.78 36.06 3.97
N PHE A 240 -2.51 34.95 3.93
CA PHE A 240 -2.17 33.77 3.15
C PHE A 240 -3.39 33.31 2.34
N GLU A 241 -3.21 33.10 1.04
CA GLU A 241 -4.27 32.50 0.21
C GLU A 241 -4.46 31.03 0.57
N SER A 242 -5.72 30.58 0.70
CA SER A 242 -6.08 29.19 1.02
C SER A 242 -5.79 28.20 -0.10
N ALA A 243 -5.13 28.63 -1.18
CA ALA A 243 -4.64 27.74 -2.20
C ALA A 243 -3.53 26.89 -1.56
N VAL A 244 -3.93 25.74 -1.00
CA VAL A 244 -3.06 24.57 -0.93
C VAL A 244 -2.40 24.54 -2.28
N SER A 245 -1.08 24.71 -2.30
CA SER A 245 -0.28 24.69 -3.52
C SER A 245 -0.65 23.43 -4.29
N ALA A 246 -1.59 23.56 -5.22
CA ALA A 246 -2.10 22.48 -6.03
C ALA A 246 -0.93 22.10 -6.91
N GLY A 247 -0.21 21.08 -6.48
CA GLY A 247 1.07 20.71 -7.02
C GLY A 247 0.99 19.31 -7.57
N ALA A 248 0.46 19.25 -8.80
CA ALA A 248 0.74 18.25 -9.84
C ALA A 248 0.72 16.76 -9.49
#